data_AF-C7NRX6-F1
#
_entry.id   AF-C7NRX6-F1
#
_cell.length_a   1.000
_cell.length_b   1.000
_cell.length_c   1.000
_cell.angle_alpha   90.00
_cell.angle_beta   90.00
_cell.angle_gamma   90.00
#
_symmetry.space_group_name_H-M   'P 1'
#
loop_
_entity.id
_entity.type
_entity.pdbx_description
1 polymer ?
#
loop_
_entity_poly.entity_id
_entity_poly.type
_entity_poly.pdbx_seq_one_letter_code
_entity_poly.pdbx_strand_id
1 'polypeptide(L)' 'MSVPSGLQKRYEQYQQLEGYLEEHTPIQWLVLVAIPGGTYAVAHMLISSGSLTDAIALGLVFGVVFATLKVLFQRTSR' A
#
# COMPACT_ATOMS: atom_id res chain seq x y z
N MET A 1 26.55 -10.30 -17.78
CA MET A 1 26.71 -9.07 -16.98
C MET A 1 26.44 -9.46 -15.53
N SER A 2 27.42 -9.31 -14.63
CA SER A 2 27.23 -9.57 -13.20
C SER A 2 26.41 -8.42 -12.59
N VAL A 3 25.37 -8.76 -11.84
CA VAL A 3 24.57 -7.76 -11.12
C VAL A 3 25.46 -7.13 -10.04
N PRO A 4 25.55 -5.79 -9.95
CA PRO A 4 26.28 -5.13 -8.88
C PRO A 4 25.85 -5.66 -7.51
N SER A 5 26.80 -6.01 -6.65
CA SER A 5 26.55 -6.65 -5.35
C SER A 5 25.55 -5.88 -4.46
N GLY A 6 25.50 -4.54 -4.58
CA GLY A 6 24.52 -3.71 -3.88
C GLY A 6 23.07 -3.88 -4.38
N LEU A 7 22.89 -4.15 -5.68
CA LEU A 7 21.56 -4.46 -6.24
C LEU A 7 21.12 -5.87 -5.84
N GLN A 8 22.05 -6.82 -5.83
CA GLN A 8 21.76 -8.20 -5.42
C GLN A 8 21.26 -8.27 -3.97
N LYS A 9 21.92 -7.57 -3.03
CA LYS A 9 21.46 -7.47 -1.64
C LYS A 9 20.06 -6.86 -1.50
N ARG A 10 19.74 -5.84 -2.30
CA ARG A 10 18.40 -5.23 -2.31
C ARG A 10 17.35 -6.21 -2.83
N TYR A 11 17.67 -6.96 -3.89
CA TYR A 11 16.79 -8.00 -4.41
C TYR A 11 16.48 -9.08 -3.36
N GLU A 12 17.50 -9.56 -2.65
CA GLU A 12 17.32 -10.51 -1.55
C GLU A 12 16.44 -9.93 -0.42
N GLN A 13 16.64 -8.66 -0.06
CA GLN A 13 15.77 -7.96 0.89
C GLN A 13 14.31 -7.86 0.39
N TYR A 14 14.09 -7.54 -0.89
CA TYR A 14 12.74 -7.47 -1.45
C TYR A 14 12.06 -8.84 -1.44
N GLN A 15 12.76 -9.91 -1.79
CA GLN A 15 12.21 -11.27 -1.75
C GLN A 15 11.85 -11.71 -0.33
N GLN A 16 12.68 -11.38 0.67
CA GLN A 16 12.35 -11.65 2.07
C GLN A 16 11.13 -10.85 2.53
N LEU A 17 11.03 -9.58 2.12
CA LEU A 17 9.88 -8.74 2.43
C LEU A 17 8.60 -9.26 1.78
N GLU A 18 8.70 -9.72 0.53
CA GLU A 18 7.59 -10.28 -0.23
C GLU A 18 7.08 -11.58 0.40
N GLY A 19 7.99 -12.50 0.78
CA GLY A 19 7.62 -13.71 1.51
C GLY A 19 6.97 -13.42 2.88
N TYR A 20 7.48 -12.44 3.62
CA TYR A 20 6.88 -12.02 4.89
C TYR A 20 5.49 -11.40 4.71
N LEU A 21 5.29 -10.61 3.65
CA LEU A 21 4.01 -9.98 3.32
C LEU A 21 2.97 -10.99 2.82
N GLU A 22 3.38 -12.02 2.09
CA GLU A 22 2.49 -13.12 1.70
C GLU A 22 2.00 -13.90 2.93
N GLU A 23 2.91 -14.23 3.84
CA GLU A 23 2.57 -14.91 5.11
C GLU A 23 1.67 -14.03 5.98
N HIS A 24 1.87 -12.71 5.96
CA HIS A 24 1.11 -11.73 6.74
C HIS A 24 0.18 -10.90 5.85
N THR A 25 -0.70 -11.58 5.12
CA THR A 25 -1.74 -10.96 4.28
C THR A 25 -2.50 -9.80 4.97
N PRO A 26 -2.87 -9.86 6.28
CA PRO A 26 -3.51 -8.74 6.95
C PRO A 26 -2.62 -7.50 7.08
N ILE A 27 -1.32 -7.68 7.32
CA ILE A 27 -0.35 -6.59 7.42
C ILE A 27 -0.17 -5.94 6.04
N GLN A 28 -0.05 -6.75 4.99
CA GLN A 28 0.00 -6.25 3.63
C GLN A 28 -1.25 -5.43 3.29
N TRP A 29 -2.43 -5.91 3.66
CA TRP A 29 -3.68 -5.18 3.46
C TRP A 29 -3.68 -3.84 4.20
N LEU A 30 -3.26 -3.79 5.47
CA LEU A 30 -3.18 -2.56 6.24
C LEU A 30 -2.22 -1.53 5.61
N VAL A 31 -1.08 -1.97 5.10
CA VAL A 31 -0.13 -1.09 4.38
C VAL A 31 -0.77 -0.52 3.11
N LEU A 32 -1.53 -1.36 2.39
CA LEU A 32 -2.26 -0.95 1.18
C LEU A 32 -3.44 -0.01 1.47
N VAL A 33 -3.98 -0.02 2.68
CA VAL A 33 -4.98 0.97 3.12
C VAL A 33 -4.29 2.28 3.51
N ALA A 34 -3.24 2.18 4.33
CA ALA A 34 -2.62 3.34 4.97
C ALA A 34 -1.92 4.28 3.98
N ILE A 35 -1.14 3.75 3.02
CA ILE A 35 -0.37 4.60 2.10
C ILE A 35 -1.29 5.38 1.14
N PRO A 36 -2.20 4.75 0.38
CA PRO A 36 -3.08 5.46 -0.55
C PRO A 36 -4.13 6.28 0.20
N GLY A 37 -4.67 5.76 1.30
CA GLY A 37 -5.65 6.46 2.12
C GLY A 37 -5.09 7.71 2.78
N GLY A 38 -3.89 7.62 3.37
CA GLY A 38 -3.19 8.77 3.93
C GLY A 38 -2.84 9.82 2.87
N THR A 39 -2.38 9.38 1.69
CA THR A 39 -2.10 10.28 0.56
C THR A 39 -3.35 11.05 0.14
N TYR A 40 -4.48 10.36 0.00
CA TYR A 40 -5.76 10.98 -0.34
C TYR A 40 -6.23 11.96 0.74
N ALA A 41 -6.17 11.56 2.01
CA ALA A 41 -6.56 12.42 3.13
C ALA A 41 -5.76 13.73 3.15
N VAL A 42 -4.43 13.64 3.02
CA VAL A 42 -3.56 14.82 2.98
C VAL A 42 -3.86 15.69 1.76
N ALA A 43 -4.02 15.10 0.57
CA ALA A 43 -4.38 15.84 -0.64
C ALA A 43 -5.73 16.56 -0.48
N HIS A 44 -6.72 15.91 0.12
CA HIS A 44 -8.04 16.49 0.38
C HIS A 44 -7.95 17.69 1.35
N MET A 45 -7.17 17.56 2.42
CA MET A 45 -6.96 18.68 3.36
C MET A 45 -6.28 19.87 2.68
N LEU A 46 -5.24 19.61 1.86
CA LEU A 46 -4.47 20.67 1.21
C LEU A 46 -5.26 21.39 0.11
N ILE A 47 -6.11 20.66 -0.64
CA ILE A 47 -6.79 21.19 -1.82
C ILE A 47 -8.18 21.73 -1.48
N SER A 48 -8.94 21.05 -0.62
CA SER A 48 -10.36 21.36 -0.38
C SER A 48 -10.60 22.22 0.86
N SER A 49 -9.56 22.58 1.64
CA SER A 49 -9.71 23.16 2.99
C SER A 49 -10.69 22.36 3.87
N GLY A 50 -10.82 21.06 3.60
CA GLY A 50 -11.77 20.17 4.24
C GLY A 50 -11.39 19.88 5.69
N SER A 51 -12.39 19.53 6.50
CA SER A 51 -12.19 19.10 7.89
C SER A 51 -11.25 17.89 7.96
N LEU A 52 -10.38 17.87 8.99
CA LEU A 52 -9.51 16.73 9.27
C LEU A 52 -10.31 15.43 9.41
N THR A 53 -11.50 15.51 10.02
CA THR A 53 -12.38 14.35 10.19
C THR A 53 -12.86 13.80 8.84
N ASP A 54 -13.25 14.67 7.92
CA ASP A 54 -13.71 14.27 6.59
C ASP A 54 -12.56 13.69 5.76
N ALA A 55 -11.37 14.29 5.86
CA ALA A 55 -10.18 13.81 5.19
C ALA A 55 -9.78 12.40 5.66
N ILE A 56 -9.82 12.14 6.97
CA ILE A 56 -9.54 10.81 7.54
C ILE A 56 -10.60 9.80 7.07
N ALA A 57 -11.88 10.17 7.10
CA ALA A 57 -12.97 9.29 6.67
C ALA A 57 -12.82 8.91 5.18
N LEU A 58 -12.60 9.91 4.30
CA LEU A 58 -12.41 9.68 2.88
C LEU A 58 -11.13 8.90 2.58
N GLY A 59 -10.03 9.20 3.28
CA GLY A 59 -8.78 8.47 3.17
C GLY A 59 -8.94 7.00 3.55
N LEU A 60 -9.61 6.71 4.66
CA LEU A 60 -9.90 5.34 5.07
C LEU A 60 -10.76 4.60 4.04
N VAL A 61 -11.86 5.20 3.58
CA VAL A 61 -12.73 4.60 2.55
C VAL A 61 -11.94 4.31 1.28
N PHE A 62 -11.16 5.27 0.80
CA PHE A 62 -10.33 5.12 -0.38
C PHE A 62 -9.30 4.00 -0.23
N GLY A 63 -8.57 3.98 0.89
CA GLY A 63 -7.56 2.97 1.18
C GLY A 63 -8.15 1.55 1.24
N VAL A 64 -9.29 1.38 1.93
CA VAL A 64 -10.00 0.10 2.05
C VAL A 64 -10.45 -0.41 0.68
N VAL A 65 -11.05 0.45 -0.15
CA VAL A 65 -11.48 0.10 -1.51
C VAL A 65 -10.28 -0.31 -2.36
N PHE A 66 -9.20 0.47 -2.33
CA PHE A 66 -7.98 0.18 -3.09
C PHE A 66 -7.36 -1.16 -2.68
N ALA A 67 -7.18 -1.40 -1.39
CA ALA A 67 -6.60 -2.64 -0.88
C ALA A 67 -7.45 -3.85 -1.26
N THR A 68 -8.77 -3.74 -1.15
CA THR A 68 -9.70 -4.82 -1.51
C THR A 68 -9.67 -5.12 -3.01
N LEU A 69 -9.71 -4.09 -3.87
CA LEU A 69 -9.60 -4.27 -5.32
C LEU A 69 -8.26 -4.89 -5.72
N LYS A 70 -7.15 -4.47 -5.10
CA LYS A 70 -5.84 -5.05 -5.38
C LYS A 70 -5.79 -6.52 -5.02
N VAL A 71 -6.29 -6.91 -3.84
CA VAL A 71 -6.36 -8.33 -3.43
C VAL A 71 -7.25 -9.11 -4.39
N LEU A 72 -8.38 -8.54 -4.83
CA LEU A 72 -9.27 -9.17 -5.80
C LEU A 72 -8.54 -9.41 -7.14
N PHE A 73 -7.84 -8.40 -7.67
CA PHE A 73 -7.07 -8.53 -8.92
C PHE A 73 -5.92 -9.55 -8.80
N GLN A 74 -5.22 -9.58 -7.67
CA GLN A 74 -4.18 -10.58 -7.41
C GLN A 74 -4.74 -12.00 -7.40
N ARG A 75 -5.97 -12.19 -6.91
CA ARG A 75 -6.64 -13.49 -6.91
C ARG A 75 -7.13 -13.91 -8.30
N THR A 76 -7.67 -12.97 -9.09
CA THR A 76 -8.16 -13.26 -10.46
C THR A 76 -7.03 -13.48 -11.46
N SER A 77 -5.82 -12.97 -11.19
CA SER A 77 -4.65 -13.11 -12.05
C SER A 77 -3.76 -14.32 -11.71
N ARG A 78 -4.11 -15.11 -10.68
CA ARG A 78 -3.48 -16.40 -10.36
C ARG A 78 -4.23 -17.53 -11.05
#